data_AF-A0A1M6KTQ8-F1
#
_entry.id   AF-A0A1M6KTQ8-F1
#
_cell.length_a   1.000
_cell.length_b   1.000
_cell.length_c   1.000
_cell.angle_alpha   90.00
_cell.angle_beta   90.00
_cell.angle_gamma   90.00
#
_symmetry.space_group_name_H-M   'P 1'
#
loop_
_entity.id
_entity.type
_entity.pdbx_description
1 polymer ?
#
loop_
_entity_poly.entity_id
_entity_poly.type
_entity_poly.pdbx_seq_one_letter_code
_entity_poly.pdbx_strand_id
1 'polypeptide(L)'
;MTWMNWYEIICYLLVAIFLFDSIKRKDKKSLYAFGSAALVGFTLELFSVNFTGGYYYNNDFLMVIGSKPHHFPIFGGLMWGALASYSIRIAKKFKFNKLITSFFAGMLIVSWDIILDVIAIRLEFWTWVGKTIDLTVTNYSFMGVSWGNFLGYMIMVPGVSYFILRTQEHVDENDTKKQLLHMIINWLIGAVIAIGGTLLAILLNKVTCSLSSMILFLLVWVVMVVIIAKKVITSKIRIAKKKDYPIMIFWLGNYVFVLYALLYLNIQATHLWLLIVGIAFMLITILFCLLEPLTDN
;
A
#
# COMPACT_ATOMS: atom_id res chain seq x y z
N MET A 1 10.61 -1.47 24.66
CA MET A 1 9.69 -1.34 23.52
C MET A 1 9.96 -2.47 22.56
N THR A 2 8.93 -3.18 22.11
CA THR A 2 9.05 -4.27 21.14
C THR A 2 9.20 -3.70 19.72
N TRP A 3 9.52 -4.56 18.74
CA TRP A 3 9.52 -4.19 17.32
C TRP A 3 8.17 -3.62 16.86
N MET A 4 7.06 -4.17 17.38
CA MET A 4 5.70 -3.69 17.09
C MET A 4 5.51 -2.26 17.56
N ASN A 5 5.91 -1.94 18.80
CA ASN A 5 5.76 -0.58 19.32
C ASN A 5 6.58 0.43 18.51
N TRP A 6 7.82 0.07 18.14
CA TRP A 6 8.65 0.92 17.30
C TRP A 6 8.06 1.16 15.91
N TYR A 7 7.57 0.10 15.26
CA TYR A 7 6.93 0.21 13.96
C TYR A 7 5.70 1.11 14.02
N GLU A 8 4.82 0.88 14.99
CA GLU A 8 3.61 1.66 15.17
C GLU A 8 3.91 3.16 15.41
N ILE A 9 4.90 3.48 16.26
CA ILE A 9 5.34 4.87 16.48
C ILE A 9 5.85 5.49 15.17
N ILE A 10 6.66 4.76 14.40
CA ILE A 10 7.15 5.22 13.09
C ILE A 10 5.96 5.49 12.16
N CYS A 11 5.00 4.58 12.05
CA CYS A 11 3.81 4.78 11.24
C CYS A 11 3.02 6.04 11.64
N TYR A 12 2.81 6.30 12.93
CA TYR A 12 2.15 7.52 13.39
C TYR A 12 2.94 8.78 13.03
N LEU A 13 4.28 8.76 13.18
CA LEU A 13 5.14 9.88 12.79
C LEU A 13 5.07 10.14 11.28
N LEU A 14 5.07 9.08 10.47
CA LEU A 14 4.95 9.19 9.01
C LEU A 14 3.58 9.73 8.58
N VAL A 15 2.49 9.30 9.22
CA VAL A 15 1.15 9.86 9.02
C VAL A 15 1.11 11.33 9.45
N ALA A 16 1.74 11.69 10.57
CA ALA A 16 1.80 13.08 11.03
C ALA A 16 2.56 13.98 10.03
N ILE A 17 3.66 13.49 9.45
CA ILE A 17 4.39 14.17 8.37
C ILE A 17 3.47 14.39 7.16
N PHE A 18 2.71 13.37 6.76
CA PHE A 18 1.74 13.47 5.66
C PHE A 18 0.67 14.54 5.93
N LEU A 19 0.06 14.51 7.12
CA LEU A 19 -1.01 15.44 7.49
C LEU A 19 -0.46 16.87 7.57
N PHE A 20 0.71 17.07 8.18
CA PHE A 20 1.35 18.37 8.27
C PHE A 20 1.70 18.94 6.89
N ASP A 21 2.30 18.13 6.00
CA ASP A 21 2.58 18.53 4.61
C ASP A 21 1.29 18.94 3.86
N SER A 22 0.26 18.12 3.96
CA SER A 22 -1.01 18.34 3.25
C SER A 22 -1.74 19.59 3.77
N ILE A 23 -1.78 19.80 5.09
CA ILE A 23 -2.38 20.99 5.71
C ILE A 23 -1.58 22.25 5.34
N LYS A 24 -0.24 22.21 5.47
CA LYS A 24 0.64 23.35 5.16
C LYS A 24 0.52 23.78 3.70
N ARG A 25 0.33 22.83 2.78
CA ARG A 25 0.10 23.10 1.35
C ARG A 25 -1.34 23.45 1.00
N LYS A 26 -2.27 23.37 1.96
CA LYS A 26 -3.71 23.48 1.73
C LYS A 26 -4.22 22.47 0.69
N ASP A 27 -3.58 21.30 0.61
CA ASP A 27 -3.91 20.24 -0.34
C ASP A 27 -5.11 19.44 0.16
N LYS A 28 -6.29 20.03 0.03
CA LYS A 28 -7.56 19.41 0.41
C LYS A 28 -7.79 18.10 -0.33
N LYS A 29 -7.43 18.03 -1.62
CA LYS A 29 -7.61 16.81 -2.43
C LYS A 29 -6.86 15.61 -1.83
N SER A 30 -5.64 15.81 -1.33
CA SER A 30 -4.89 14.77 -0.63
C SER A 30 -5.48 14.44 0.75
N LEU A 31 -6.00 15.42 1.50
CA LEU A 31 -6.64 15.16 2.80
C LEU A 31 -7.93 14.32 2.67
N TYR A 32 -8.77 14.59 1.67
CA TYR A 32 -9.97 13.78 1.42
C TYR A 32 -9.63 12.42 0.81
N ALA A 33 -8.59 12.33 -0.04
CA ALA A 33 -8.06 11.04 -0.49
C ALA A 33 -7.59 10.17 0.68
N PHE A 34 -6.89 10.78 1.65
CA PHE A 34 -6.46 10.14 2.87
C PHE A 34 -7.66 9.62 3.66
N GLY A 35 -8.67 10.45 3.89
CA GLY A 35 -9.87 10.04 4.61
C GLY A 35 -10.59 8.86 3.94
N SER A 36 -10.77 8.91 2.61
CA SER A 36 -11.37 7.80 1.85
C SER A 36 -10.58 6.51 1.99
N ALA A 37 -9.28 6.55 1.69
CA ALA A 37 -8.46 5.35 1.71
C ALA A 37 -8.26 4.79 3.13
N ALA A 38 -8.17 5.66 4.15
CA ALA A 38 -8.08 5.23 5.53
C ALA A 38 -9.34 4.50 6.00
N LEU A 39 -10.53 5.05 5.70
CA LEU A 39 -11.80 4.41 6.02
C LEU A 39 -11.96 3.05 5.31
N VAL A 40 -11.50 2.95 4.06
CA VAL A 40 -11.46 1.65 3.35
C VAL A 40 -10.52 0.68 4.05
N GLY A 41 -9.31 1.11 4.41
CA GLY A 41 -8.35 0.29 5.16
C GLY A 41 -8.94 -0.24 6.46
N PHE A 42 -9.50 0.63 7.30
CA PHE A 42 -10.19 0.22 8.53
C PHE A 42 -11.31 -0.79 8.26
N THR A 43 -12.15 -0.54 7.24
CA THR A 43 -13.29 -1.41 6.93
C THR A 43 -12.84 -2.79 6.48
N LEU A 44 -11.87 -2.85 5.57
CA LEU A 44 -11.35 -4.10 5.02
C LEU A 44 -10.66 -4.94 6.09
N GLU A 45 -9.84 -4.30 6.92
CA GLU A 45 -9.06 -4.99 7.94
C GLU A 45 -9.97 -5.52 9.05
N LEU A 46 -10.90 -4.70 9.53
CA LEU A 46 -11.94 -5.15 10.46
C LEU A 46 -12.82 -6.23 9.85
N PHE A 47 -13.19 -6.12 8.57
CA PHE A 47 -13.93 -7.17 7.88
C PHE A 47 -13.14 -8.47 7.83
N SER A 48 -11.84 -8.41 7.52
CA SER A 48 -10.98 -9.58 7.42
C SER A 48 -10.85 -10.30 8.76
N VAL A 49 -10.49 -9.58 9.83
CA VAL A 49 -10.31 -10.21 11.14
C VAL A 49 -11.62 -10.73 11.73
N ASN A 50 -12.78 -10.09 11.45
CA ASN A 50 -14.07 -10.53 12.01
C ASN A 50 -14.79 -11.60 11.17
N PHE A 51 -14.70 -11.56 9.84
CA PHE A 51 -15.51 -12.43 8.97
C PHE A 51 -14.71 -13.47 8.19
N THR A 52 -13.49 -13.17 7.77
CA THR A 52 -12.68 -14.15 7.03
C THR A 52 -11.81 -14.97 7.95
N GLY A 53 -11.33 -14.39 9.06
CA GLY A 53 -10.49 -15.06 10.05
C GLY A 53 -9.18 -15.58 9.46
N GLY A 54 -8.71 -14.99 8.35
CA GLY A 54 -7.51 -15.46 7.64
C GLY A 54 -6.21 -15.21 8.42
N TYR A 55 -6.22 -14.23 9.31
CA TYR A 55 -5.11 -13.88 10.19
C TYR A 55 -5.61 -13.04 11.37
N TYR A 56 -4.76 -12.91 12.39
CA TYR A 56 -5.02 -12.08 13.58
C TYR A 56 -3.82 -11.20 13.88
N TYR A 57 -4.08 -9.97 14.33
CA TYR A 57 -3.04 -9.05 14.78
C TYR A 57 -2.61 -9.35 16.22
N ASN A 58 -1.35 -9.05 16.52
CA ASN A 58 -0.81 -9.15 17.87
C ASN A 58 -1.55 -8.24 18.86
N ASN A 59 -1.55 -8.63 20.13
CA ASN A 59 -2.14 -7.88 21.23
C ASN A 59 -1.28 -6.71 21.72
N ASP A 60 -0.01 -6.67 21.36
CA ASP A 60 1.00 -5.77 21.95
C ASP A 60 1.13 -4.42 21.23
N PHE A 61 0.27 -4.17 20.23
CA PHE A 61 0.13 -2.83 19.64
C PHE A 61 -0.42 -1.84 20.68
N LEU A 62 0.10 -0.61 20.64
CA LEU A 62 -0.22 0.47 21.56
C LEU A 62 -1.68 0.92 21.44
N MET A 63 -2.18 1.03 20.21
CA MET A 63 -3.55 1.46 19.94
C MET A 63 -4.23 0.55 18.93
N VAL A 64 -5.31 -0.09 19.36
CA VAL A 64 -6.12 -1.00 18.55
C VAL A 64 -7.59 -0.59 18.56
N ILE A 65 -8.31 -0.94 17.50
CA ILE A 65 -9.76 -0.87 17.40
C ILE A 65 -10.36 -2.28 17.33
N GLY A 66 -11.50 -2.49 17.99
CA GLY A 66 -12.14 -3.79 18.13
C GLY A 66 -11.72 -4.50 19.42
N SER A 67 -12.19 -5.74 19.59
CA SER A 67 -11.93 -6.57 20.77
C SER A 67 -11.18 -7.83 20.37
N LYS A 68 -10.30 -8.32 21.25
CA LYS A 68 -9.59 -9.59 21.05
C LYS A 68 -10.57 -10.74 20.78
N PRO A 69 -10.24 -11.67 19.86
CA PRO A 69 -9.06 -11.70 18.98
C PRO A 69 -9.20 -10.88 17.68
N HIS A 70 -10.33 -10.21 17.48
CA HIS A 70 -10.71 -9.53 16.24
C HIS A 70 -10.44 -8.01 16.27
N HIS A 71 -9.27 -7.62 16.76
CA HIS A 71 -8.84 -6.22 16.75
C HIS A 71 -7.91 -5.91 15.58
N PHE A 72 -7.73 -4.62 15.32
CA PHE A 72 -6.88 -4.09 14.26
C PHE A 72 -6.10 -2.87 14.79
N PRO A 73 -4.77 -2.77 14.58
CA PRO A 73 -4.02 -1.59 15.01
C PRO A 73 -4.42 -0.33 14.24
N ILE A 74 -4.59 0.78 14.96
CA ILE A 74 -5.10 2.04 14.39
C ILE A 74 -4.17 2.58 13.30
N PHE A 75 -2.85 2.43 13.47
CA PHE A 75 -1.88 2.89 12.47
C PHE A 75 -2.13 2.25 11.10
N GLY A 76 -2.62 1.02 11.02
CA GLY A 76 -2.83 0.32 9.75
C GLY A 76 -3.80 1.08 8.86
N GLY A 77 -4.97 1.46 9.40
CA GLY A 77 -5.96 2.24 8.66
C GLY A 77 -5.45 3.63 8.28
N LEU A 78 -4.69 4.29 9.17
CA LEU A 78 -4.10 5.59 8.86
C LEU A 78 -3.02 5.49 7.76
N MET A 79 -2.20 4.44 7.79
CA MET A 79 -1.18 4.17 6.79
C MET A 79 -1.80 3.91 5.42
N TRP A 80 -2.91 3.18 5.33
CA TRP A 80 -3.70 3.04 4.10
C TRP A 80 -4.02 4.41 3.46
N GLY A 81 -4.45 5.37 4.28
CA GLY A 81 -4.73 6.74 3.85
C GLY A 81 -3.50 7.47 3.30
N ALA A 82 -2.40 7.45 4.04
CA ALA A 82 -1.18 8.17 3.70
C ALA A 82 -0.46 7.55 2.49
N LEU A 83 -0.36 6.21 2.46
CA LEU A 83 0.20 5.43 1.34
C LEU A 83 -0.55 5.73 0.05
N ALA A 84 -1.88 5.59 0.05
CA ALA A 84 -2.68 5.84 -1.16
C ALA A 84 -2.51 7.29 -1.66
N SER A 85 -2.56 8.26 -0.75
CA SER A 85 -2.48 9.68 -1.10
C SER A 85 -1.11 10.06 -1.69
N TYR A 86 -0.02 9.64 -1.05
CA TYR A 86 1.33 9.90 -1.57
C TYR A 86 1.66 9.09 -2.82
N SER A 87 1.19 7.85 -2.94
CA SER A 87 1.31 7.06 -4.16
C SER A 87 0.61 7.70 -5.34
N ILE A 88 -0.62 8.19 -5.15
CA ILE A 88 -1.36 8.95 -6.17
C ILE A 88 -0.58 10.21 -6.55
N ARG A 89 -0.05 10.95 -5.56
CA ARG A 89 0.72 12.18 -5.81
C ARG A 89 2.00 11.91 -6.61
N ILE A 90 2.71 10.81 -6.35
CA ILE A 90 3.85 10.37 -7.16
C ILE A 90 3.39 10.04 -8.58
N ALA A 91 2.37 9.19 -8.72
CA ALA A 91 1.89 8.72 -10.02
C ALA A 91 1.37 9.87 -10.92
N LYS A 92 0.68 10.85 -10.34
CA LYS A 92 0.13 12.01 -11.07
C LYS A 92 1.21 12.88 -11.72
N LYS A 93 2.45 12.87 -11.23
CA LYS A 93 3.56 13.64 -11.83
C LYS A 93 3.76 13.29 -13.30
N PHE A 94 3.53 12.02 -13.66
CA PHE A 94 3.77 11.51 -15.01
C PHE A 94 2.59 11.71 -15.98
N LYS A 95 1.53 12.41 -15.55
CA LYS A 95 0.36 12.77 -16.38
C LYS A 95 -0.27 11.58 -17.12
N PHE A 96 -0.27 10.40 -16.51
CA PHE A 96 -0.95 9.24 -17.08
C PHE A 96 -2.48 9.40 -16.99
N ASN A 97 -3.22 8.61 -17.75
CA ASN A 97 -4.67 8.50 -17.54
C ASN A 97 -4.97 7.93 -16.14
N LYS A 98 -6.20 8.13 -15.65
CA LYS A 98 -6.60 7.70 -14.29
C LYS A 98 -6.32 6.24 -14.00
N LEU A 99 -6.58 5.37 -14.98
CA LEU A 99 -6.40 3.93 -14.84
C LEU A 99 -4.93 3.56 -14.59
N ILE A 100 -4.02 4.07 -15.42
CA ILE A 100 -2.59 3.79 -15.25
C ILE A 100 -2.05 4.48 -13.99
N THR A 101 -2.55 5.68 -13.68
CA THR A 101 -2.19 6.39 -12.44
C THR A 101 -2.60 5.58 -11.20
N SER A 102 -3.79 4.99 -11.20
CA SER A 102 -4.29 4.21 -10.07
C SER A 102 -3.55 2.88 -9.92
N PHE A 103 -3.25 2.19 -11.02
CA PHE A 103 -2.42 0.99 -10.99
C PHE A 103 -0.97 1.28 -10.58
N PHE A 104 -0.40 2.42 -11.01
CA PHE A 104 0.92 2.82 -10.55
C PHE A 104 0.92 3.10 -9.04
N ALA A 105 -0.11 3.79 -8.53
CA ALA A 105 -0.24 4.00 -7.10
C ALA A 105 -0.31 2.68 -6.31
N GLY A 106 -1.10 1.70 -6.79
CA GLY A 106 -1.16 0.36 -6.20
C GLY A 106 0.17 -0.40 -6.30
N MET A 107 0.86 -0.33 -7.43
CA MET A 107 2.15 -1.00 -7.62
C MET A 107 3.21 -0.50 -6.62
N LEU A 108 3.25 0.80 -6.31
CA LEU A 108 4.18 1.34 -5.31
C LEU A 108 3.95 0.75 -3.92
N ILE A 109 2.67 0.65 -3.53
CA ILE A 109 2.27 0.13 -2.21
C ILE A 109 2.55 -1.37 -2.13
N VAL A 110 2.09 -2.13 -3.13
CA VAL A 110 2.28 -3.59 -3.11
C VAL A 110 3.75 -3.99 -3.23
N SER A 111 4.57 -3.23 -3.95
CA SER A 111 6.01 -3.51 -4.00
C SER A 111 6.66 -3.39 -2.61
N TRP A 112 6.19 -2.44 -1.79
CA TRP A 112 6.61 -2.36 -0.40
C TRP A 112 6.02 -3.50 0.45
N ASP A 113 4.73 -3.83 0.29
CA ASP A 113 4.06 -4.93 1.01
C ASP A 113 4.73 -6.28 0.78
N ILE A 114 5.24 -6.56 -0.44
CA ILE A 114 5.99 -7.79 -0.75
C ILE A 114 7.14 -8.01 0.23
N ILE A 115 7.79 -6.94 0.69
CA ILE A 115 8.86 -7.04 1.69
C ILE A 115 8.28 -6.92 3.10
N LEU A 116 7.41 -5.93 3.37
CA LEU A 116 6.83 -5.72 4.69
C LEU A 116 6.17 -6.98 5.23
N ASP A 117 5.29 -7.63 4.46
CA ASP A 117 4.50 -8.76 4.96
C ASP A 117 5.39 -9.94 5.36
N VAL A 118 6.45 -10.18 4.58
CA VAL A 118 7.44 -11.22 4.88
C VAL A 118 8.12 -10.92 6.21
N ILE A 119 8.49 -9.66 6.47
CA ILE A 119 9.12 -9.25 7.72
C ILE A 119 8.12 -9.26 8.89
N ALA A 120 6.92 -8.73 8.68
CA ALA A 120 5.92 -8.51 9.72
C ALA A 120 5.42 -9.81 10.35
N ILE A 121 5.19 -10.86 9.54
CA ILE A 121 4.77 -12.16 10.08
C ILE A 121 5.87 -12.84 10.91
N ARG A 122 7.15 -12.51 10.66
CA ARG A 122 8.30 -13.03 11.40
C ARG A 122 8.61 -12.22 12.66
N LEU A 123 8.22 -10.96 12.67
CA LEU A 123 8.22 -10.10 13.86
C LEU A 123 6.91 -10.23 14.67
N GLU A 124 6.05 -11.18 14.30
CA GLU A 124 4.79 -11.50 14.99
C GLU A 124 3.80 -10.32 15.03
N PHE A 125 3.82 -9.44 14.02
CA PHE A 125 2.86 -8.32 13.94
C PHE A 125 1.44 -8.85 13.69
N TRP A 126 1.34 -9.85 12.84
CA TRP A 126 0.13 -10.64 12.63
C TRP A 126 0.49 -12.08 12.26
N THR A 127 -0.44 -12.99 12.51
CA THR A 127 -0.26 -14.43 12.29
C THR A 127 -1.32 -14.94 11.34
N TRP A 128 -0.90 -15.51 10.21
CA TRP A 128 -1.79 -16.16 9.25
C TRP A 128 -2.25 -17.52 9.76
N VAL A 129 -3.56 -17.78 9.67
CA VAL A 129 -4.16 -19.04 10.11
C VAL A 129 -3.83 -20.14 9.11
N GLY A 130 -3.30 -21.27 9.60
CA GLY A 130 -3.03 -22.45 8.80
C GLY A 130 -1.91 -22.26 7.76
N LYS A 131 -0.98 -21.33 7.99
CA LYS A 131 0.18 -21.09 7.12
C LYS A 131 1.48 -21.30 7.90
N THR A 132 2.39 -22.05 7.29
CA THR A 132 3.76 -22.21 7.79
C THR A 132 4.53 -20.92 7.53
N ILE A 133 5.19 -20.40 8.56
CA ILE A 133 6.09 -19.25 8.43
C ILE A 133 7.48 -19.79 8.06
N ASP A 134 7.78 -19.81 6.76
CA ASP A 134 9.08 -20.20 6.22
C ASP A 134 9.47 -19.27 5.05
N LEU A 135 10.72 -19.34 4.60
CA LEU A 135 11.25 -18.53 3.50
C LEU A 135 11.03 -19.17 2.12
N THR A 136 10.23 -20.23 2.02
CA THR A 136 9.99 -20.92 0.75
C THR A 136 8.99 -20.16 -0.11
N VAL A 137 9.17 -20.26 -1.43
CA VAL A 137 8.22 -19.75 -2.41
C VAL A 137 7.51 -20.94 -3.04
N THR A 138 6.19 -21.00 -2.86
CA THR A 138 5.33 -22.06 -3.40
C THR A 138 4.24 -21.41 -4.26
N ASN A 139 3.41 -22.22 -4.93
CA ASN A 139 2.20 -21.72 -5.58
C ASN A 139 1.11 -21.23 -4.60
N TYR A 140 1.27 -21.48 -3.30
CA TYR A 140 0.33 -21.05 -2.24
C TYR A 140 0.78 -19.78 -1.52
N SER A 141 2.08 -19.60 -1.37
CA SER A 141 2.65 -18.50 -0.59
C SER A 141 3.99 -18.04 -1.11
N PHE A 142 4.22 -16.75 -0.96
CA PHE A 142 5.53 -16.13 -1.04
C PHE A 142 6.08 -15.95 0.38
N MET A 143 7.02 -16.82 0.77
CA MET A 143 7.72 -16.72 2.07
C MET A 143 6.79 -16.64 3.29
N GLY A 144 5.76 -17.49 3.32
CA GLY A 144 4.74 -17.53 4.38
C GLY A 144 3.56 -16.56 4.19
N VAL A 145 3.61 -15.66 3.19
CA VAL A 145 2.51 -14.73 2.87
C VAL A 145 1.69 -15.28 1.71
N SER A 146 0.36 -15.28 1.83
CA SER A 146 -0.53 -15.74 0.76
C SER A 146 -0.41 -14.88 -0.50
N TRP A 147 -0.26 -15.50 -1.68
CA TRP A 147 -0.35 -14.77 -2.96
C TRP A 147 -1.67 -14.05 -3.16
N GLY A 148 -2.74 -14.58 -2.55
CA GLY A 148 -4.06 -13.94 -2.55
C GLY A 148 -4.04 -12.58 -1.84
N ASN A 149 -3.13 -12.38 -0.87
CA ASN A 149 -2.97 -11.08 -0.21
C ASN A 149 -2.50 -10.03 -1.22
N PHE A 150 -1.35 -10.25 -1.86
CA PHE A 150 -0.79 -9.32 -2.83
C PHE A 150 -1.71 -9.09 -4.03
N LEU A 151 -2.37 -10.14 -4.53
CA LEU A 151 -3.37 -9.98 -5.60
C LEU A 151 -4.54 -9.11 -5.14
N GLY A 152 -5.06 -9.34 -3.94
CA GLY A 152 -6.12 -8.52 -3.34
C GLY A 152 -5.72 -7.05 -3.33
N TYR A 153 -4.56 -6.73 -2.77
CA TYR A 153 -4.05 -5.36 -2.72
C TYR A 153 -3.83 -4.75 -4.12
N MET A 154 -3.36 -5.53 -5.10
CA MET A 154 -3.22 -5.11 -6.50
C MET A 154 -4.55 -4.82 -7.22
N ILE A 155 -5.69 -5.24 -6.68
CA ILE A 155 -7.02 -4.89 -7.19
C ILE A 155 -7.61 -3.74 -6.37
N MET A 156 -7.55 -3.86 -5.04
CA MET A 156 -8.20 -2.94 -4.10
C MET A 156 -7.60 -1.54 -4.17
N VAL A 157 -6.28 -1.44 -4.08
CA VAL A 157 -5.59 -0.14 -4.03
C VAL A 157 -5.77 0.64 -5.34
N PRO A 158 -5.60 0.03 -6.53
CA PRO A 158 -5.95 0.70 -7.79
C PRO A 158 -7.44 1.03 -7.93
N GLY A 159 -8.33 0.17 -7.43
CA GLY A 159 -9.78 0.44 -7.42
C GLY A 159 -10.11 1.71 -6.64
N VAL A 160 -9.70 1.77 -5.37
CA VAL A 160 -9.90 2.93 -4.50
C VAL A 160 -9.25 4.18 -5.10
N SER A 161 -8.00 4.06 -5.56
CA SER A 161 -7.26 5.18 -6.17
C SER A 161 -7.94 5.71 -7.43
N TYR A 162 -8.54 4.85 -8.25
CA TYR A 162 -9.28 5.26 -9.45
C TYR A 162 -10.49 6.13 -9.12
N PHE A 163 -11.28 5.75 -8.10
CA PHE A 163 -12.44 6.52 -7.68
C PHE A 163 -12.04 7.85 -7.02
N ILE A 164 -10.98 7.86 -6.20
CA ILE A 164 -10.39 9.09 -5.67
C ILE A 164 -9.99 10.03 -6.82
N LEU A 165 -9.26 9.53 -7.82
CA LEU A 165 -8.87 10.33 -8.99
C LEU A 165 -10.08 10.86 -9.77
N ARG A 166 -11.12 10.04 -9.93
CA ARG A 166 -12.38 10.46 -10.59
C ARG A 166 -13.06 11.59 -9.83
N THR A 167 -13.14 11.51 -8.50
CA THR A 167 -13.66 12.60 -7.66
C THR A 167 -12.84 13.88 -7.84
N GLN A 168 -11.52 13.78 -7.82
CA GLN A 168 -10.62 14.94 -7.90
C GLN A 168 -10.71 15.72 -9.23
N GLU A 169 -11.24 15.11 -10.28
CA GLU A 169 -11.50 15.76 -11.57
C GLU A 169 -12.83 16.52 -11.62
N HIS A 170 -13.85 16.05 -10.89
CA HIS A 170 -15.21 16.59 -10.98
C HIS A 170 -15.61 17.47 -9.80
N VAL A 171 -14.86 17.40 -8.69
CA VAL A 171 -15.17 18.14 -7.47
C VAL A 171 -14.13 19.23 -7.25
N ASP A 172 -14.61 20.47 -7.18
CA ASP A 172 -13.80 21.62 -6.81
C ASP A 172 -13.14 21.40 -5.44
N GLU A 173 -11.86 21.72 -5.32
CA GLU A 173 -11.11 21.58 -4.07
C GLU A 173 -11.62 22.48 -2.94
N ASN A 174 -12.28 23.59 -3.27
CA ASN A 174 -12.82 24.53 -2.31
C ASN A 174 -14.22 24.13 -1.81
N ASP A 175 -14.94 23.28 -2.56
CA ASP A 175 -16.25 22.77 -2.16
C ASP A 175 -16.14 21.65 -1.12
N THR A 176 -15.90 22.06 0.12
CA THR A 176 -15.69 21.19 1.29
C THR A 176 -16.85 20.21 1.50
N LYS A 177 -18.09 20.62 1.21
CA LYS A 177 -19.27 19.76 1.35
C LYS A 177 -19.27 18.64 0.31
N LYS A 178 -19.03 18.96 -0.97
CA LYS A 178 -18.93 17.93 -2.01
C LYS A 178 -17.71 17.03 -1.82
N GLN A 179 -16.59 17.57 -1.35
CA GLN A 179 -15.41 16.77 -1.03
C GLN A 179 -15.69 15.76 0.08
N LEU A 180 -16.35 16.19 1.17
CA LEU A 180 -16.75 15.29 2.27
C LEU A 180 -17.74 14.22 1.78
N LEU A 181 -18.75 14.61 1.00
CA LEU A 181 -19.71 13.66 0.43
C LEU A 181 -19.01 12.60 -0.43
N HIS A 182 -18.12 13.02 -1.33
CA HIS A 182 -17.40 12.08 -2.19
C HIS A 182 -16.35 11.28 -1.42
N MET A 183 -15.82 11.79 -0.32
CA MET A 183 -14.96 11.01 0.57
C MET A 183 -15.70 9.78 1.08
N ILE A 184 -16.95 9.96 1.53
CA ILE A 184 -17.84 8.89 2.00
C ILE A 184 -18.26 7.98 0.85
N ILE A 185 -18.64 8.52 -0.31
CA ILE A 185 -18.98 7.70 -1.49
C ILE A 185 -17.80 6.82 -1.91
N ASN A 186 -16.59 7.40 -2.00
CA ASN A 186 -15.37 6.66 -2.34
C ASN A 186 -15.05 5.59 -1.31
N TRP A 187 -15.29 5.86 -0.02
CA TRP A 187 -15.17 4.85 1.02
C TRP A 187 -16.16 3.69 0.79
N LEU A 188 -17.45 3.97 0.57
CA LEU A 188 -18.46 2.93 0.34
C LEU A 188 -18.15 2.09 -0.91
N ILE A 189 -17.83 2.74 -2.03
CA ILE A 189 -17.44 2.05 -3.27
C ILE A 189 -16.16 1.23 -3.03
N GLY A 190 -15.16 1.81 -2.37
CA GLY A 190 -13.91 1.16 -2.03
C GLY A 190 -14.12 -0.07 -1.15
N ALA A 191 -14.99 0.01 -0.14
CA ALA A 191 -15.36 -1.11 0.72
C ALA A 191 -16.05 -2.23 -0.07
N VAL A 192 -16.96 -1.89 -1.00
CA VAL A 192 -17.60 -2.88 -1.89
C VAL A 192 -16.58 -3.58 -2.77
N ILE A 193 -15.65 -2.83 -3.37
CA ILE A 193 -14.56 -3.39 -4.19
C ILE A 193 -13.66 -4.30 -3.33
N ALA A 194 -13.33 -3.86 -2.12
CA ALA A 194 -12.44 -4.59 -1.23
C ALA A 194 -13.05 -5.90 -0.73
N ILE A 195 -14.29 -5.87 -0.26
CA ILE A 195 -15.05 -7.04 0.17
C ILE A 195 -15.32 -7.97 -1.03
N GLY A 196 -15.82 -7.43 -2.15
CA GLY A 196 -16.10 -8.20 -3.36
C GLY A 196 -14.85 -8.87 -3.94
N GLY A 197 -13.72 -8.15 -3.98
CA GLY A 197 -12.43 -8.68 -4.42
C GLY A 197 -11.92 -9.78 -3.49
N THR A 198 -12.07 -9.61 -2.18
CA THR A 198 -11.71 -10.63 -1.17
C THR A 198 -12.54 -11.90 -1.36
N LEU A 199 -13.87 -11.76 -1.50
CA LEU A 199 -14.77 -12.90 -1.72
C LEU A 199 -14.46 -13.62 -3.04
N LEU A 200 -14.22 -12.87 -4.12
CA LEU A 200 -13.84 -13.43 -5.41
C LEU A 200 -12.51 -14.20 -5.32
N ALA A 201 -11.50 -13.64 -4.63
CA ALA A 201 -10.22 -14.31 -4.43
C ALA A 201 -10.37 -15.62 -3.64
N ILE A 202 -11.21 -15.64 -2.60
CA ILE A 202 -11.52 -16.86 -1.84
C ILE A 202 -12.18 -17.92 -2.76
N LEU A 203 -13.16 -17.52 -3.57
CA LEU A 203 -13.84 -18.41 -4.51
C LEU A 203 -12.87 -18.98 -5.56
N LEU A 204 -12.06 -18.13 -6.19
CA LEU A 204 -11.08 -18.54 -7.18
C LEU A 204 -10.02 -19.48 -6.59
N ASN A 205 -9.54 -19.20 -5.37
CA ASN A 205 -8.55 -20.05 -4.71
C ASN A 205 -9.09 -21.44 -4.36
N LYS A 206 -10.37 -21.55 -4.01
CA LYS A 206 -11.03 -22.85 -3.82
C LYS A 206 -11.07 -23.69 -5.10
N VAL A 207 -11.24 -23.05 -6.25
CA VAL A 207 -11.35 -23.75 -7.55
C VAL A 207 -9.97 -24.11 -8.13
N THR A 208 -8.96 -23.28 -7.88
CA THR A 208 -7.68 -23.32 -8.62
C THR A 208 -6.48 -23.74 -7.76
N CYS A 209 -6.72 -24.20 -6.53
CA CYS A 209 -5.67 -24.53 -5.56
C CYS A 209 -4.59 -23.44 -5.48
N SER A 210 -5.03 -22.18 -5.37
CA SER A 210 -4.25 -20.93 -5.33
C SER A 210 -3.29 -20.62 -6.47
N LEU A 211 -3.08 -21.51 -7.44
CA LEU A 211 -2.18 -21.29 -8.56
C LEU A 211 -2.58 -20.05 -9.36
N SER A 212 -3.88 -19.79 -9.50
CA SER A 212 -4.38 -18.60 -10.20
C SER A 212 -4.05 -17.31 -9.48
N SER A 213 -3.97 -17.27 -8.15
CA SER A 213 -3.60 -16.05 -7.42
C SER A 213 -2.15 -15.66 -7.68
N MET A 214 -1.23 -16.63 -7.64
CA MET A 214 0.18 -16.39 -7.94
C MET A 214 0.36 -15.91 -9.38
N ILE A 215 -0.18 -16.64 -10.36
CA ILE A 215 -0.01 -16.32 -11.78
C ILE A 215 -0.63 -14.96 -12.10
N LEU A 216 -1.85 -14.70 -11.63
CA LEU A 216 -2.54 -13.43 -11.91
C LEU A 216 -1.81 -12.25 -11.25
N PHE A 217 -1.34 -12.42 -10.01
CA PHE A 217 -0.54 -11.39 -9.35
C PHE A 217 0.72 -11.06 -10.14
N LEU A 218 1.53 -12.08 -10.46
CA LEU A 218 2.77 -11.89 -11.21
C LEU A 218 2.51 -11.28 -12.58
N LEU A 219 1.49 -11.75 -13.29
CA LEU A 219 1.10 -11.20 -14.59
C LEU A 219 0.75 -9.72 -14.49
N VAL A 220 -0.18 -9.36 -13.59
CA VAL A 220 -0.62 -7.97 -13.43
C VAL A 220 0.54 -7.08 -12.97
N TRP A 221 1.32 -7.52 -11.99
CA TRP A 221 2.44 -6.75 -11.45
C TRP A 221 3.53 -6.54 -12.51
N VAL A 222 3.97 -7.59 -13.22
CA VAL A 222 4.99 -7.49 -14.26
C VAL A 222 4.51 -6.63 -15.43
N VAL A 223 3.27 -6.82 -15.90
CA VAL A 223 2.69 -5.99 -16.97
C VAL A 223 2.68 -4.52 -16.55
N MET A 224 2.32 -4.22 -15.30
CA MET A 224 2.32 -2.84 -14.80
C MET A 224 3.73 -2.27 -14.71
N VAL A 225 4.71 -3.03 -14.22
CA VAL A 225 6.13 -2.61 -14.20
C VAL A 225 6.59 -2.25 -15.62
N VAL A 226 6.30 -3.11 -16.61
CA VAL A 226 6.69 -2.87 -18.01
C VAL A 226 6.00 -1.63 -18.58
N ILE A 227 4.69 -1.46 -18.36
CA ILE A 227 3.94 -0.29 -18.83
C ILE A 227 4.49 0.99 -18.21
N ILE A 228 4.73 1.00 -16.90
CA ILE A 228 5.23 2.17 -16.17
C ILE A 228 6.66 2.48 -16.59
N ALA A 229 7.54 1.49 -16.66
CA ALA A 229 8.92 1.67 -17.12
C ALA A 229 8.95 2.25 -18.54
N LYS A 230 8.20 1.67 -19.48
CA LYS A 230 8.10 2.17 -20.85
C LYS A 230 7.64 3.62 -20.86
N LYS A 231 6.57 3.94 -20.13
CA LYS A 231 6.04 5.30 -20.08
C LYS A 231 7.03 6.30 -19.49
N VAL A 232 7.63 5.98 -18.35
CA VAL A 232 8.62 6.83 -17.68
C VAL A 232 9.81 7.11 -18.60
N ILE A 233 10.34 6.09 -19.28
CA ILE A 233 11.43 6.25 -20.26
C ILE A 233 11.02 7.16 -21.42
N THR A 234 9.80 7.00 -21.94
CA THR A 234 9.30 7.84 -23.04
C THR A 234 8.95 9.27 -22.62
N SER A 235 8.64 9.53 -21.35
CA SER A 235 8.17 10.83 -20.85
C SER A 235 9.25 11.89 -20.68
N LYS A 236 10.49 11.64 -21.16
CA LYS A 236 11.66 12.55 -21.03
C LYS A 236 11.74 13.19 -19.63
N ILE A 237 12.27 12.45 -18.67
CA ILE A 237 12.30 12.83 -17.26
C ILE A 237 13.48 13.74 -16.90
N ARG A 238 13.30 14.60 -15.89
CA ARG A 238 14.39 15.34 -15.22
C ARG A 238 14.28 15.22 -13.70
N ILE A 239 15.35 15.55 -12.99
CA ILE A 239 15.30 15.74 -11.54
C ILE A 239 14.49 17.00 -11.23
N ALA A 240 13.49 16.87 -10.36
CA ALA A 240 12.62 17.96 -9.96
C ALA A 240 13.40 19.07 -9.27
N LYS A 241 13.18 20.32 -9.71
CA LYS A 241 13.84 21.51 -9.13
C LYS A 241 13.49 21.69 -7.66
N LYS A 242 12.22 21.42 -7.31
CA LYS A 242 11.72 21.47 -5.93
C LYS A 242 11.48 20.05 -5.43
N LYS A 243 12.34 19.61 -4.52
CA LYS A 243 12.24 18.27 -3.92
C LYS A 243 11.06 18.21 -2.96
N ASP A 244 10.30 17.11 -3.04
CA ASP A 244 9.17 16.85 -2.16
C ASP A 244 9.61 16.03 -0.93
N TYR A 245 10.34 16.69 -0.03
CA TYR A 245 10.96 16.04 1.12
C TYR A 245 9.98 15.22 1.99
N PRO A 246 8.74 15.67 2.28
CA PRO A 246 7.81 14.88 3.07
C PRO A 246 7.48 13.51 2.44
N ILE A 247 7.25 13.46 1.13
CA ILE A 247 7.02 12.19 0.41
C ILE A 247 8.27 11.31 0.48
N MET A 248 9.45 11.90 0.28
CA MET A 248 10.71 11.16 0.28
C MET A 248 11.01 10.57 1.67
N ILE A 249 10.83 11.36 2.75
CA ILE A 249 11.00 10.91 4.14
C ILE A 249 9.98 9.83 4.47
N PHE A 250 8.74 9.97 4.01
CA PHE A 250 7.69 8.98 4.22
C PHE A 250 8.06 7.62 3.63
N TRP A 251 8.45 7.57 2.36
CA TRP A 251 8.85 6.31 1.73
C TRP A 251 10.16 5.77 2.28
N LEU A 252 11.15 6.63 2.51
CA LEU A 252 12.43 6.21 3.06
C LEU A 252 12.26 5.61 4.46
N GLY A 253 11.43 6.21 5.32
CA GLY A 253 11.15 5.66 6.65
C GLY A 253 10.55 4.26 6.61
N ASN A 254 9.57 4.03 5.72
CA ASN A 254 8.95 2.73 5.52
C ASN A 254 9.95 1.67 5.02
N TYR A 255 10.77 2.00 4.01
CA TYR A 255 11.76 1.05 3.48
C TYR A 255 12.92 0.81 4.45
N VAL A 256 13.45 1.85 5.09
CA VAL A 256 14.55 1.71 6.06
C VAL A 256 14.15 0.81 7.21
N PHE A 257 12.93 0.95 7.75
CA PHE A 257 12.44 0.05 8.79
C PHE A 257 12.45 -1.41 8.34
N VAL A 258 11.84 -1.69 7.18
CA VAL A 258 11.70 -3.07 6.68
C VAL A 258 13.06 -3.67 6.31
N LEU A 259 13.96 -2.91 5.69
CA LEU A 259 15.31 -3.36 5.35
C LEU A 259 16.16 -3.61 6.61
N TYR A 260 16.04 -2.75 7.62
CA TYR A 260 16.73 -2.95 8.89
C TYR A 260 16.22 -4.21 9.61
N ALA A 261 14.90 -4.42 9.63
CA ALA A 261 14.29 -5.62 10.18
C ALA A 261 14.67 -6.89 9.40
N LEU A 262 14.79 -6.82 8.07
CA LEU A 262 15.28 -7.92 7.24
C LEU A 262 16.70 -8.34 7.65
N LEU A 263 17.59 -7.37 7.84
CA LEU A 263 18.97 -7.61 8.29
C LEU A 263 19.00 -8.20 9.70
N TYR A 264 18.16 -7.69 10.61
CA TYR A 264 18.03 -8.18 11.98
C TYR A 264 17.55 -9.65 12.03
N LEU A 265 16.58 -10.01 11.19
CA LEU A 265 16.08 -11.39 11.04
C LEU A 265 17.08 -12.30 10.31
N ASN A 266 18.22 -11.76 9.86
CA ASN A 266 19.28 -12.47 9.15
C ASN A 266 18.81 -13.20 7.88
N ILE A 267 17.76 -12.71 7.23
CA ILE A 267 17.18 -13.35 6.03
C ILE A 267 18.18 -13.29 4.87
N GLN A 268 18.95 -12.23 4.76
CA GLN A 268 19.98 -12.03 3.73
C GLN A 268 21.05 -13.12 3.70
N ALA A 269 21.31 -13.79 4.83
CA ALA A 269 22.31 -14.86 4.89
C ALA A 269 21.91 -16.08 4.04
N THR A 270 20.60 -16.29 3.84
CA THR A 270 20.08 -17.40 3.04
C THR A 270 19.38 -16.94 1.76
N HIS A 271 18.81 -15.73 1.77
CA HIS A 271 18.01 -15.17 0.68
C HIS A 271 18.46 -13.73 0.37
N LEU A 272 19.75 -13.56 0.03
CA LEU A 272 20.36 -12.26 -0.30
C LEU A 272 19.56 -11.48 -1.37
N TRP A 273 18.93 -12.19 -2.31
CA TRP A 273 18.12 -11.58 -3.36
C TRP A 273 16.96 -10.74 -2.80
N LEU A 274 16.37 -11.10 -1.65
CA LEU A 274 15.27 -10.34 -1.06
C LEU A 274 15.75 -8.95 -0.58
N LEU A 275 16.96 -8.88 -0.01
CA LEU A 275 17.60 -7.62 0.36
C LEU A 275 17.86 -6.77 -0.89
N ILE A 276 18.36 -7.38 -1.97
CA ILE A 276 18.63 -6.68 -3.24
C ILE A 276 17.31 -6.12 -3.83
N VAL A 277 16.25 -6.92 -3.86
CA VAL A 277 14.93 -6.50 -4.34
C VAL A 277 14.37 -5.37 -3.48
N GLY A 278 14.45 -5.47 -2.14
CA GLY A 278 14.01 -4.43 -1.24
C GLY A 278 14.77 -3.10 -1.45
N ILE A 279 16.09 -3.15 -1.62
CA ILE A 279 16.91 -1.98 -1.94
C ILE A 279 16.50 -1.41 -3.31
N ALA A 280 16.29 -2.25 -4.32
CA ALA A 280 15.86 -1.81 -5.63
C ALA A 280 14.49 -1.10 -5.59
N PHE A 281 13.51 -1.66 -4.88
CA PHE A 281 12.20 -1.04 -4.69
C PHE A 281 12.28 0.31 -3.96
N MET A 282 13.11 0.39 -2.92
CA MET A 282 13.39 1.65 -2.24
C MET A 282 13.97 2.68 -3.20
N LEU A 283 15.06 2.35 -3.90
CA LEU A 283 15.75 3.27 -4.80
C LEU A 283 14.84 3.73 -5.94
N ILE A 284 14.06 2.83 -6.54
CA ILE A 284 13.09 3.16 -7.59
C ILE A 284 11.99 4.09 -7.06
N THR A 285 11.46 3.82 -5.87
CA THR A 285 10.42 4.66 -5.26
C THR A 285 10.95 6.07 -4.94
N ILE A 286 12.16 6.16 -4.38
CA ILE A 286 12.82 7.44 -4.11
C ILE A 286 13.15 8.17 -5.40
N LEU A 287 13.57 7.45 -6.44
CA LEU A 287 13.77 8.03 -7.77
C LEU A 287 12.46 8.65 -8.28
N PHE A 288 11.31 7.96 -8.20
CA PHE A 288 10.01 8.55 -8.56
C PHE A 288 9.60 9.75 -7.69
N CYS A 289 10.07 9.82 -6.44
CA CYS A 289 9.89 11.02 -5.61
C CYS A 289 10.69 12.22 -6.15
N LEU A 290 11.84 11.97 -6.77
CA LEU A 290 12.76 12.98 -7.30
C LEU A 290 12.51 13.34 -8.77
N LEU A 291 11.85 12.49 -9.55
CA LEU A 291 11.61 12.73 -10.97
C LEU A 291 10.36 13.58 -11.22
N GLU A 292 10.43 14.40 -12.28
CA GLU A 292 9.29 15.04 -12.94
C GLU A 292 9.48 14.95 -14.47
N PRO A 293 8.40 14.80 -15.26
CA PRO A 293 8.53 14.86 -16.71
C PRO A 293 8.95 16.27 -17.15
N LEU A 294 9.75 16.35 -18.21
CA LEU A 294 10.01 17.60 -18.91
C LEU A 294 8.66 18.06 -19.49
N THR A 295 8.07 19.08 -18.87
CA THR A 295 6.95 19.78 -19.47
C THR A 295 7.50 20.54 -20.67
N ASP A 296 7.03 20.20 -21.87
CA ASP A 296 7.03 21.16 -22.97
C ASP A 296 6.28 22.39 -22.44
N ASN A 297 6.99 23.52 -22.35
CA ASN A 297 6.37 24.82 -22.11
C ASN A 297 5.55 25.20 -23.34
#